data_AF-E7ABK4-F1
#
_entry.id   AF-E7ABK4-F1
#
_cell.length_a   1.000
_cell.length_b   1.000
_cell.length_c   1.000
_cell.angle_alpha   90.00
_cell.angle_beta   90.00
_cell.angle_gamma   90.00
#
_symmetry.space_group_name_H-M   'P 1'
#
loop_
_entity.id
_entity.type
_entity.pdbx_description
1 polymer ?
#
loop_
_entity_poly.entity_id
_entity_poly.type
_entity_poly.pdbx_seq_one_letter_code
_entity_poly.pdbx_strand_id
1 'polypeptide(L)' 'MISFIQIENFKSIQKEVFELKPLTCFAGTNSVGKSSVLQTILLASYYNHNNMWLRDAIYFVMSYTRYQK' A
#
# COMPACT_ATOMS: atom_id res chain seq x y z
N MET A 1 6.28 -5.21 14.43
CA MET A 1 6.84 -4.26 13.44
C MET A 1 6.89 -4.97 12.10
N ILE A 2 6.47 -4.31 11.02
CA ILE A 2 6.51 -4.92 9.68
C ILE A 2 7.99 -4.94 9.25
N SER A 3 8.51 -6.12 8.92
CA SER A 3 9.90 -6.31 8.46
C SER A 3 9.98 -6.64 6.98
N PHE A 4 8.85 -7.01 6.37
CA PHE A 4 8.78 -7.52 5.00
C PHE A 4 7.41 -7.22 4.40
N ILE A 5 7.39 -6.84 3.12
CA ILE A 5 6.16 -6.75 2.33
C ILE A 5 6.44 -7.17 0.89
N GLN A 6 5.55 -8.01 0.36
CA GLN A 6 5.48 -8.36 -1.06
C GLN A 6 4.20 -7.78 -1.63
N ILE A 7 4.33 -7.10 -2.76
CA ILE A 7 3.22 -6.41 -3.44
C ILE A 7 3.14 -6.96 -4.85
N GLU A 8 1.95 -7.44 -5.23
CA GLU A 8 1.69 -7.95 -6.58
C GLU A 8 0.41 -7.32 -7.13
N ASN A 9 0.45 -6.92 -8.41
CA ASN A 9 -0.68 -6.39 -9.17
C ASN A 9 -1.46 -5.27 -8.46
N PHE A 10 -0.75 -4.34 -7.81
CA PHE A 10 -1.34 -3.22 -7.09
C PHE A 10 -0.92 -1.88 -7.69
N LYS A 11 -1.86 -1.21 -8.37
CA LYS A 11 -1.62 0.06 -9.08
C LYS A 11 -0.44 -0.08 -10.06
N SER A 12 0.59 0.76 -9.91
CA SER A 12 1.78 0.75 -10.74
C SER A 12 2.79 -0.35 -10.39
N ILE A 13 2.54 -1.13 -9.34
CA ILE A 13 3.46 -2.19 -8.87
C ILE A 13 2.98 -3.52 -9.44
N GLN A 14 3.72 -4.07 -10.41
CA GLN A 14 3.44 -5.42 -10.93
C GLN A 14 3.88 -6.50 -9.95
N LYS A 15 5.14 -6.47 -9.51
CA LYS A 15 5.70 -7.37 -8.51
C LYS A 15 6.93 -6.74 -7.88
N GLU A 16 6.86 -6.45 -6.60
CA GLU A 16 7.99 -5.89 -5.85
C GLU A 16 8.04 -6.47 -4.43
N VAL A 17 9.26 -6.58 -3.91
CA VAL A 17 9.54 -7.11 -2.57
C VAL A 17 10.39 -6.11 -1.82
N PHE A 18 9.96 -5.74 -0.61
CA PHE A 18 10.66 -4.77 0.24
C PHE A 18 10.99 -5.38 1.60
N GLU A 19 12.27 -5.33 1.98
CA GLU A 19 12.67 -5.45 3.37
C GLU A 19 12.52 -4.10 4.07
N LEU A 20 11.75 -4.06 5.16
CA LEU A 20 11.55 -2.86 5.95
C LEU A 20 12.48 -2.88 7.16
N LYS A 21 13.12 -1.74 7.42
CA LYS A 21 13.95 -1.49 8.61
C LYS A 21 13.19 -0.50 9.51
N PRO A 22 13.63 -0.27 10.77
CA PRO A 22 12.95 0.66 11.68
C PRO A 22 12.70 2.05 11.07
N LEU A 23 13.56 2.49 10.15
CA LEU A 23 13.35 3.64 9.29
C LEU A 23 13.57 3.22 7.83
N THR A 24 12.51 3.32 7.02
CA THR A 24 12.56 3.08 5.58
C THR A 24 12.02 4.32 4.87
N CYS A 25 12.81 4.88 3.95
CA CYS A 25 12.42 6.04 3.15
C CYS A 25 12.07 5.60 1.72
N PHE A 26 10.87 5.91 1.26
CA PHE A 26 10.47 5.75 -0.13
C PHE A 26 10.62 7.09 -0.86
N ALA A 27 11.68 7.23 -1.67
CA ALA A 27 11.98 8.41 -2.45
C ALA A 27 12.02 8.10 -3.96
N GLY A 28 11.83 9.12 -4.81
CA GLY A 28 11.78 8.96 -6.27
C GLY A 28 10.77 9.89 -6.94
N THR A 29 10.71 9.89 -8.26
CA THR A 29 9.80 10.74 -9.06
C THR A 29 8.33 10.37 -8.83
N ASN A 30 7.40 11.26 -9.19
CA ASN A 30 5.97 10.98 -9.05
C ASN A 30 5.55 9.76 -9.89
N SER A 31 4.49 9.07 -9.45
CA SER A 31 3.91 7.92 -10.15
C SER A 31 4.74 6.63 -10.18
N VAL A 32 5.93 6.56 -9.57
CA VAL A 32 6.76 5.33 -9.52
C VAL A 32 6.34 4.31 -8.45
N GLY A 33 5.20 4.50 -7.79
CA GLY A 33 4.65 3.54 -6.82
C GLY A 33 4.93 3.82 -5.34
N LYS A 34 5.57 4.94 -4.99
CA LYS A 34 5.82 5.32 -3.58
C LYS A 34 4.55 5.31 -2.72
N SER A 35 3.52 6.03 -3.17
CA SER A 35 2.22 6.07 -2.49
C SER A 35 1.52 4.71 -2.53
N SER A 36 1.74 3.92 -3.59
CA SER A 36 1.20 2.57 -3.73
C SER A 36 1.73 1.66 -2.62
N VAL A 37 3.04 1.69 -2.32
CA VAL A 37 3.63 0.91 -1.22
C VAL A 37 2.97 1.27 0.13
N LEU A 38 2.87 2.57 0.44
CA LEU A 38 2.25 3.02 1.69
C LEU A 38 0.78 2.62 1.78
N GLN A 39 0.05 2.67 0.66
CA GLN A 39 -1.35 2.27 0.59
C GLN A 39 -1.53 0.76 0.77
N THR A 40 -0.60 -0.08 0.30
CA THR A 40 -0.64 -1.52 0.58
C THR A 40 -0.43 -1.80 2.07
N ILE A 41 0.48 -1.07 2.73
CA ILE A 41 0.67 -1.17 4.19
C ILE A 41 -0.62 -0.78 4.94
N LEU A 42 -1.26 0.32 4.53
CA LEU A 42 -2.54 0.76 5.09
C LEU A 42 -3.63 -0.32 4.91
N LEU A 43 -3.73 -0.89 3.71
CA LEU A 43 -4.70 -1.94 3.39
C LEU A 43 -4.48 -3.19 4.24
N ALA A 44 -3.24 -3.64 4.38
CA ALA A 44 -2.87 -4.78 5.22
C ALA A 44 -3.20 -4.53 6.69
N SER A 45 -2.92 -3.32 7.20
CA SER A 45 -3.25 -2.91 8.57
C SER A 45 -4.76 -2.95 8.85
N TYR A 46 -5.56 -2.44 7.92
CA TYR A 46 -7.02 -2.48 8.04
C TYR A 46 -7.56 -3.92 8.10
N TYR A 47 -7.14 -4.79 7.19
CA TYR A 47 -7.65 -6.17 7.15
C TYR A 47 -7.14 -7.05 8.30
N ASN A 48 -5.97 -6.73 8.88
CA ASN A 48 -5.46 -7.49 10.03
C ASN A 48 -6.25 -7.20 11.32
N HIS A 49 -6.66 -5.95 11.52
CA HIS A 49 -7.27 -5.51 12.79
C HIS A 49 -8.71 -4.99 12.67
N ASN A 50 -9.32 -5.01 11.48
CA ASN A 50 -10.62 -4.40 11.17
C ASN A 50 -10.79 -3.00 11.78
N ASN A 51 -9.75 -2.18 11.62
CA ASN A 51 -9.70 -0.86 12.24
C ASN A 51 -10.68 0.10 11.54
N MET A 52 -11.85 0.30 12.14
CA MET A 52 -12.92 1.15 11.60
C MET A 52 -12.48 2.59 11.32
N TRP A 53 -11.47 3.11 12.02
CA TRP A 53 -10.93 4.45 11.79
C TRP A 53 -10.26 4.60 10.43
N LEU A 54 -9.79 3.50 9.84
CA LEU A 54 -9.16 3.50 8.51
C LEU A 54 -10.20 3.35 7.39
N ARG A 55 -11.47 3.13 7.70
CA ARG A 55 -12.51 2.75 6.72
C ARG A 55 -12.61 3.73 5.55
N ASP A 56 -12.62 5.03 5.81
CA ASP A 56 -12.71 6.05 4.75
C ASP A 56 -11.44 6.09 3.89
N ALA A 57 -10.27 5.97 4.53
CA ALA A 57 -9.00 5.89 3.82
C ALA A 57 -8.92 4.63 2.93
N ILE A 58 -9.47 3.50 3.40
CA ILE A 58 -9.57 2.27 2.63
C ILE A 58 -10.57 2.41 1.48
N TYR A 59 -11.74 3.02 1.69
CA TYR A 59 -12.68 3.30 0.60
C TYR A 59 -12.05 4.17 -0.48
N PHE A 60 -11.29 5.19 -0.08
CA PHE A 60 -10.50 6.00 -1.01
C PHE A 60 -9.49 5.14 -1.79
N VAL A 61 -8.71 4.29 -1.11
CA VAL A 61 -7.73 3.41 -1.78
C VAL A 61 -8.41 2.42 -2.73
N MET A 62 -9.52 1.82 -2.33
CA MET A 62 -10.29 0.86 -3.15
C MET A 62 -11.08 1.54 -4.28
N SER A 63 -11.35 2.83 -4.21
CA SER A 63 -11.98 3.53 -5.33
C SER A 63 -11.13 3.41 -6.61
N TYR A 64 -9.79 3.37 -6.48
CA TYR A 64 -8.88 3.19 -7.61
C TYR A 64 -9.00 1.83 -8.32
N THR A 65 -9.36 0.76 -7.61
CA THR A 65 -9.50 -0.56 -8.26
C THR A 65 -10.79 -0.67 -9.06
N ARG A 66 -11.76 0.24 -8.84
CA ARG A 66 -13.03 0.26 -9.57
C ARG A 66 -12.97 0.96 -10.93
N TYR A 67 -11.97 1.81 -11.17
CA TYR A 67 -11.82 2.58 -12.42
C TYR A 67 -10.90 1.94 -13.47
N GLN A 68 -10.35 0.75 -13.21
CA GLN A 68 -9.48 0.01 -14.14
C GLN A 68 -10.26 -1.04 -14.96
N LYS A 69 -11.51 -0.72 -15.35
CA LYS A 69 -12.30 -1.52 -16.30
C LYS A 69 -12.24 -0.90 -17.68
#